data_AF-A0A8J5H2K5-F1
#
_entry.id   AF-A0A8J5H2K5-F1
#
_cell.length_a   1.000
_cell.length_b   1.000
_cell.length_c   1.000
_cell.angle_alpha   90.00
_cell.angle_beta   90.00
_cell.angle_gamma   90.00
#
_symmetry.space_group_name_H-M   'P 1'
#
loop_
_entity.id
_entity.type
_entity.pdbx_description
1 polymer ?
#
loop_
_entity_poly.entity_id
_entity_poly.type
_entity_poly.pdbx_seq_one_letter_code
_entity_poly.pdbx_strand_id
1 'polypeptide(L)'
;MDNNLLSGSIPDFLGNLPNLRELNLAYNQLSGRVPESLLSNNKLNLNLTGNPLLTIEEKHMPHWKKAIWSVIAVVVIIVVVGVCCCSCHGLLSLSLLKSRSRQRDEVKLTGVAHLWFPHLERKLCRISCALARSSDSYHLRPVERKTHCGFGQEQGNQA
;
A
#
# COMPACT_ATOMS: atom_id res chain seq x y z
N MET A 1 -49.15 -15.33 36.22
CA MET A 1 -49.76 -15.03 34.91
C MET A 1 -48.81 -15.53 33.85
N ASP A 2 -48.92 -16.82 33.61
CA ASP A 2 -48.14 -17.65 32.70
C ASP A 2 -49.16 -18.24 31.72
N ASN A 3 -48.80 -18.34 30.44
CA ASN A 3 -49.70 -18.58 29.30
C ASN A 3 -50.43 -17.33 28.79
N ASN A 4 -49.72 -16.44 28.12
CA ASN A 4 -50.32 -15.37 27.33
C ASN A 4 -49.69 -15.35 25.92
N LEU A 5 -50.24 -14.51 25.03
CA LEU A 5 -49.69 -14.26 23.70
C LEU A 5 -48.73 -13.06 23.71
N LEU A 6 -48.03 -12.82 24.82
CA LEU A 6 -47.08 -11.72 24.92
C LEU A 6 -45.94 -11.97 23.94
N SER A 7 -45.61 -10.95 23.16
CA SER A 7 -44.58 -10.98 22.13
C SER A 7 -43.68 -9.75 22.22
N GLY A 8 -42.55 -9.79 21.53
CA GLY A 8 -41.51 -8.77 21.63
C GLY A 8 -40.43 -9.12 22.66
N SER A 9 -39.49 -8.20 22.85
CA SER A 9 -38.32 -8.40 23.71
C SER A 9 -38.59 -8.01 25.17
N ILE A 10 -37.86 -8.66 26.07
CA ILE A 10 -37.90 -8.34 27.49
C ILE A 10 -37.06 -7.08 27.71
N PRO A 11 -37.60 -6.00 28.30
CA PRO A 11 -36.86 -4.76 28.48
C PRO A 11 -35.87 -4.84 29.65
N ASP A 12 -34.69 -4.25 29.48
CA ASP A 12 -33.55 -4.34 30.42
C ASP A 12 -33.84 -3.75 31.82
N PHE A 13 -34.73 -2.76 31.91
CA PHE A 13 -35.02 -2.08 33.17
C PHE A 13 -35.68 -2.99 34.22
N LEU A 14 -36.33 -4.09 33.81
CA LEU A 14 -36.99 -5.02 34.72
C LEU A 14 -36.01 -5.66 35.70
N GLY A 15 -34.76 -5.91 35.27
CA GLY A 15 -33.72 -6.46 36.14
C GLY A 15 -33.21 -5.50 37.22
N ASN A 16 -33.41 -4.18 37.01
CA ASN A 16 -32.94 -3.12 37.92
C ASN A 16 -33.99 -2.71 38.97
N LEU A 17 -35.14 -3.36 39.01
CA LEU A 17 -36.19 -3.04 39.98
C LEU A 17 -35.81 -3.58 41.37
N PRO A 18 -35.62 -2.72 42.40
CA PRO A 18 -35.02 -3.12 43.67
C PRO A 18 -35.92 -4.04 44.51
N ASN A 19 -37.23 -4.02 44.26
CA ASN A 19 -38.23 -4.78 45.01
C ASN A 19 -38.78 -5.98 44.24
N LEU A 20 -38.34 -6.20 42.99
CA LEU A 20 -38.82 -7.33 42.19
C LEU A 20 -38.17 -8.62 42.68
N ARG A 21 -38.98 -9.54 43.19
CA ARG A 21 -38.55 -10.85 43.72
C ARG A 21 -39.01 -12.03 42.89
N GLU A 22 -40.08 -11.87 42.12
CA GLU A 22 -40.65 -12.94 41.32
C GLU A 22 -41.15 -12.38 40.00
N LEU A 23 -40.79 -13.03 38.90
CA LEU A 23 -41.22 -12.69 37.56
C LEU A 23 -41.46 -14.00 36.78
N ASN A 24 -42.73 -14.30 36.53
CA ASN A 24 -43.13 -15.45 35.72
C ASN A 24 -43.64 -14.97 34.35
N LEU A 25 -42.87 -15.27 33.31
CA LEU A 25 -43.18 -15.01 31.91
C LEU A 25 -43.27 -16.31 31.11
N ALA A 26 -43.50 -17.44 31.78
CA ALA A 26 -43.54 -18.74 31.13
C ALA A 26 -44.67 -18.83 30.11
N TYR A 27 -44.43 -19.64 29.07
CA TYR A 27 -45.38 -19.95 28.00
C TYR A 27 -45.92 -18.70 27.30
N ASN A 28 -45.02 -17.89 26.77
CA ASN A 28 -45.35 -16.73 25.93
C ASN A 28 -44.64 -16.85 24.57
N GLN A 29 -44.83 -15.84 23.72
CA GLN A 29 -44.17 -15.70 22.41
C GLN A 29 -43.09 -14.62 22.46
N LEU A 30 -42.46 -14.43 23.63
CA LEU A 30 -41.40 -13.45 23.80
C LEU A 30 -40.22 -13.83 22.91
N SER A 31 -39.59 -12.82 22.31
CA SER A 31 -38.55 -12.99 21.30
C SER A 31 -37.36 -12.09 21.58
N GLY A 32 -36.20 -12.47 21.06
CA GLY A 32 -34.96 -11.71 21.26
C GLY A 32 -34.21 -12.10 22.53
N ARG A 33 -33.30 -11.24 22.97
CA ARG A 33 -32.31 -11.57 24.00
C ARG A 33 -32.86 -11.38 25.41
N VAL A 34 -32.51 -12.29 26.32
CA VAL A 34 -32.73 -12.10 27.76
C VAL A 34 -31.72 -11.09 28.32
N PRO A 35 -32.16 -9.98 28.94
CA PRO A 35 -31.30 -8.98 29.56
C PRO A 35 -30.36 -9.56 30.63
N GLU A 36 -29.08 -9.16 30.60
CA GLU A 36 -28.12 -9.55 31.65
C GLU A 36 -28.52 -9.01 33.03
N SER A 37 -29.24 -7.90 33.10
CA SER A 37 -29.79 -7.35 34.34
C SER A 37 -30.76 -8.30 35.04
N LEU A 38 -31.52 -9.09 34.27
CA LEU A 38 -32.44 -10.10 34.81
C LEU A 38 -31.71 -11.38 35.22
N LEU A 39 -30.66 -11.75 34.49
CA LEU A 39 -29.84 -12.92 34.79
C LEU A 39 -28.89 -12.70 35.98
N SER A 40 -28.42 -11.47 36.18
CA SER A 40 -27.50 -11.10 37.26
C SER A 40 -28.20 -10.78 38.59
N ASN A 41 -29.53 -10.66 38.59
CA ASN A 41 -30.28 -10.38 39.81
C ASN A 41 -30.54 -11.67 40.61
N ASN A 42 -29.62 -11.99 41.53
CA ASN A 42 -29.68 -13.18 42.39
C ASN A 42 -30.87 -13.23 43.37
N LYS A 43 -31.66 -12.15 43.49
CA LYS A 43 -32.85 -12.10 44.37
C LYS A 43 -34.15 -12.36 43.60
N LEU A 44 -34.08 -12.41 42.27
CA LEU A 44 -35.24 -12.56 41.39
C LEU A 44 -35.45 -14.04 41.05
N ASN A 45 -36.62 -14.56 41.41
CA ASN A 45 -37.10 -15.84 40.91
C ASN A 45 -37.71 -15.63 39.51
N LEU A 46 -36.97 -16.01 38.48
CA LEU A 46 -37.32 -15.78 37.08
C LEU A 46 -37.73 -17.08 36.38
N ASN A 47 -38.94 -17.13 35.86
CA ASN A 47 -39.42 -18.23 35.02
C ASN A 47 -39.66 -17.77 33.58
N LEU A 48 -38.84 -18.25 32.63
CA LEU A 48 -38.94 -17.96 31.19
C LEU A 48 -39.28 -19.20 30.36
N THR A 49 -39.61 -20.32 31.00
CA THR A 49 -39.88 -21.60 30.32
C THR A 49 -40.98 -21.47 29.28
N GLY A 50 -40.91 -22.23 28.18
CA GLY A 50 -41.97 -22.19 27.15
C GLY A 50 -41.99 -20.92 26.29
N ASN A 51 -40.89 -20.17 26.19
CA ASN A 51 -40.73 -19.10 25.20
C ASN A 51 -39.76 -19.53 24.08
N PRO A 52 -40.25 -20.03 22.94
CA PRO A 52 -39.40 -20.66 21.92
C PRO A 52 -38.49 -19.69 21.15
N LEU A 53 -38.78 -18.37 21.20
CA LEU A 53 -38.08 -17.34 20.45
C LEU A 53 -37.09 -16.53 21.33
N LEU A 54 -36.99 -16.84 22.62
CA LEU A 54 -36.01 -16.21 23.51
C LEU A 54 -34.63 -16.83 23.34
N THR A 55 -33.62 -15.97 23.27
CA THR A 55 -32.20 -16.38 23.22
C THR A 55 -31.46 -15.84 24.43
N ILE A 56 -30.67 -16.68 25.09
CA ILE A 56 -29.66 -16.23 26.05
C ILE A 56 -28.40 -15.97 25.23
N GLU A 57 -28.28 -14.77 24.66
CA GLU A 57 -27.06 -14.43 23.95
C GLU A 57 -26.00 -14.08 25.01
N GLU A 58 -25.02 -14.95 25.24
CA GLU A 58 -23.77 -14.55 25.91
C GLU A 58 -22.91 -13.86 24.85
N LYS A 59 -23.13 -12.57 24.61
CA LYS A 59 -22.23 -11.79 23.75
C LYS A 59 -21.44 -10.76 24.52
N HIS A 60 -20.77 -11.20 25.58
CA HIS A 60 -19.52 -10.58 25.97
C HIS A 60 -18.40 -11.34 25.26
N MET A 61 -18.01 -10.88 24.05
CA MET A 61 -16.74 -11.30 23.46
C MET A 61 -15.66 -10.84 24.45
N PRO A 62 -15.01 -11.76 25.17
CA PRO A 62 -14.16 -11.38 26.27
C PRO A 62 -13.01 -10.53 25.72
N HIS A 63 -12.63 -9.51 26.49
CA HIS A 63 -11.63 -8.50 26.07
C HIS A 63 -10.36 -9.14 25.46
N TRP A 64 -9.97 -10.32 25.95
CA TRP A 64 -8.83 -11.09 25.44
C TRP A 64 -9.00 -11.55 23.98
N LYS A 65 -10.21 -11.87 23.51
CA LYS A 65 -10.43 -12.21 22.09
C LYS A 65 -10.22 -11.00 21.19
N LYS A 66 -10.66 -9.80 21.60
CA LYS A 66 -10.39 -8.55 20.85
C LYS A 66 -8.90 -8.25 20.81
N ALA A 67 -8.19 -8.45 21.92
CA ALA A 67 -6.74 -8.29 21.98
C ALA A 67 -6.01 -9.27 21.05
N ILE A 68 -6.42 -10.54 21.02
CA ILE A 68 -5.84 -11.54 20.10
C ILE A 68 -6.03 -11.12 18.64
N TRP A 69 -7.25 -10.74 18.24
CA TRP A 69 -7.51 -10.28 16.88
C TRP A 69 -6.69 -9.02 16.53
N SER A 70 -6.48 -8.13 17.50
CA SER A 70 -5.61 -6.96 17.34
C SER A 70 -4.15 -7.34 17.09
N VAL A 71 -3.60 -8.32 17.83
CA VAL A 71 -2.22 -8.78 17.65
C VAL A 71 -2.06 -9.48 16.29
N ILE A 72 -2.99 -10.36 15.93
CA ILE A 72 -2.97 -11.05 14.64
C ILE A 72 -2.98 -10.03 13.49
N ALA A 73 -3.84 -9.01 13.56
CA ALA A 73 -3.90 -7.97 12.54
C ALA A 73 -2.56 -7.22 12.39
N VAL A 74 -1.90 -6.85 13.49
CA VAL A 74 -0.58 -6.20 13.46
C VAL A 74 0.48 -7.09 12.82
N VAL A 75 0.51 -8.38 13.16
CA VAL A 75 1.45 -9.35 12.56
C VAL A 75 1.23 -9.46 11.05
N VAL A 76 -0.02 -9.58 10.61
CA VAL A 76 -0.35 -9.63 9.18
C VAL A 76 0.11 -8.38 8.45
N ILE A 77 -0.12 -7.19 9.02
CA ILE A 77 0.35 -5.92 8.44
C ILE A 77 1.88 -5.91 8.32
N ILE A 78 2.61 -6.32 9.36
CA ILE A 78 4.08 -6.38 9.34
C ILE A 78 4.57 -7.32 8.23
N VAL A 79 3.94 -8.50 8.10
CA VAL A 79 4.30 -9.47 7.04
C VAL A 79 4.05 -8.89 5.65
N VAL A 80 2.90 -8.26 5.43
CA VAL A 80 2.56 -7.65 4.13
C VAL A 80 3.54 -6.54 3.79
N VAL A 81 3.81 -5.61 4.72
CA VAL A 81 4.78 -4.53 4.53
C VAL A 81 6.17 -5.09 4.24
N GLY A 82 6.60 -6.11 4.99
CA GLY A 82 7.89 -6.77 4.78
C GLY A 82 8.01 -7.39 3.39
N VAL A 83 6.98 -8.11 2.94
CA VAL A 83 6.93 -8.70 1.59
C VAL A 83 7.00 -7.61 0.52
N CYS A 84 6.20 -6.55 0.64
CA CYS A 84 6.23 -5.42 -0.28
C CYS A 84 7.62 -4.76 -0.35
N CYS A 85 8.25 -4.50 0.79
CA CYS A 85 9.59 -3.92 0.85
C CYS A 85 10.64 -4.82 0.17
N CYS A 86 10.60 -6.14 0.42
CA CYS A 86 11.50 -7.11 -0.21
C CYS A 86 11.32 -7.15 -1.74
N SER A 87 10.07 -7.15 -2.22
CA SER A 87 9.77 -7.11 -3.66
C SER A 87 10.31 -5.83 -4.31
N CYS A 88 10.10 -4.66 -3.69
CA CYS A 88 10.61 -3.39 -4.21
C CYS A 88 12.14 -3.34 -4.27
N HIS A 89 12.82 -3.78 -3.22
CA HIS A 89 14.29 -3.76 -3.17
C HIS A 89 14.92 -4.72 -4.19
N GLY A 90 14.31 -5.90 -4.38
CA GLY A 90 14.73 -6.87 -5.38
C GLY A 90 14.62 -6.32 -6.80
N LEU A 91 13.49 -5.73 -7.16
CA LEU A 91 13.29 -5.13 -8.49
C LEU A 91 14.24 -3.96 -8.75
N LEU A 92 14.45 -3.09 -7.76
CA LEU A 92 15.40 -1.97 -7.88
C LEU A 92 16.83 -2.50 -8.09
N SER A 93 17.24 -3.49 -7.29
CA SER A 93 18.57 -4.11 -7.42
C SER A 93 18.77 -4.75 -8.79
N LEU A 94 17.77 -5.49 -9.29
CA LEU A 94 17.80 -6.09 -10.62
C LEU A 94 17.86 -5.04 -11.73
N SER A 95 17.12 -3.92 -11.59
CA SER A 95 17.16 -2.81 -12.55
C SER A 95 18.54 -2.14 -12.61
N LEU A 96 19.21 -1.98 -11.46
CA LEU A 96 20.56 -1.42 -11.37
C LEU A 96 21.61 -2.39 -11.93
N LEU A 97 21.49 -3.68 -11.65
CA LEU A 97 22.37 -4.70 -12.20
C LEU A 97 22.23 -4.79 -13.72
N LYS A 98 20.98 -4.72 -14.24
CA LYS A 98 20.71 -4.70 -15.69
C LYS A 98 21.18 -3.41 -16.35
N SER A 99 21.11 -2.27 -15.67
CA SER A 99 21.66 -1.00 -16.16
C SER A 99 23.20 -1.05 -16.22
N ARG A 100 23.85 -1.59 -15.17
CA ARG A 100 25.31 -1.81 -15.15
C ARG A 100 25.78 -2.82 -16.18
N SER A 101 25.03 -3.90 -16.42
CA SER A 101 25.37 -4.87 -17.48
C SER A 101 25.25 -4.21 -18.85
N ARG A 102 24.18 -3.44 -19.10
CA ARG A 102 23.98 -2.71 -20.35
C ARG A 102 25.12 -1.72 -20.63
N GLN A 103 25.60 -0.98 -19.63
CA GLN A 103 26.78 -0.12 -19.80
C GLN A 103 28.08 -0.91 -20.03
N ARG A 104 28.26 -2.05 -19.34
CA ARG A 104 29.42 -2.92 -19.56
C ARG A 104 29.46 -3.46 -21.00
N ASP A 105 28.31 -3.81 -21.55
CA ASP A 105 28.19 -4.32 -22.91
C ASP A 105 28.40 -3.20 -23.94
N GLU A 106 27.90 -1.97 -23.70
CA GLU A 106 28.21 -0.81 -24.53
C GLU A 106 29.70 -0.43 -24.51
N VAL A 107 30.35 -0.40 -23.35
CA VAL A 107 31.79 -0.09 -23.24
C VAL A 107 32.65 -1.16 -23.92
N LYS A 108 32.23 -2.43 -23.89
CA LYS A 108 32.89 -3.49 -24.67
C LYS A 108 32.71 -3.26 -26.18
N LEU A 109 31.52 -2.87 -26.64
CA LEU A 109 31.30 -2.56 -28.06
C LEU A 109 32.13 -1.35 -28.51
N THR A 110 32.21 -0.28 -27.72
CA THR A 110 33.01 0.91 -28.08
C THR A 110 34.52 0.65 -28.01
N GLY A 111 34.98 -0.16 -27.06
CA GLY A 111 36.38 -0.59 -26.96
C GLY A 111 36.80 -1.52 -28.12
N VAL A 112 35.93 -2.43 -28.55
CA VAL A 112 36.17 -3.29 -29.72
C VAL A 112 36.10 -2.49 -31.02
N ALA A 113 35.21 -1.49 -31.12
CA ALA A 113 35.17 -0.57 -32.26
C ALA A 113 36.47 0.25 -32.42
N HIS A 114 37.12 0.61 -31.31
CA HIS A 114 38.43 1.30 -31.31
C HIS A 114 39.60 0.41 -31.77
N LEU A 115 39.50 -0.91 -31.59
CA LEU A 115 40.54 -1.86 -32.04
C LEU A 115 40.46 -2.22 -33.54
N TRP A 116 39.29 -2.06 -34.17
CA TRP A 116 39.09 -2.41 -35.59
C TRP A 116 39.32 -1.26 -36.57
N PHE A 117 39.47 -0.01 -36.10
CA PHE A 117 39.62 1.16 -36.99
C PHE A 117 40.81 2.07 -36.66
N PRO A 118 42.07 1.59 -36.66
CA PRO A 118 43.21 2.49 -36.62
C PRO A 118 43.42 3.26 -37.95
N HIS A 119 42.73 2.89 -39.04
CA HIS A 119 42.99 3.44 -40.39
C HIS A 119 41.87 4.26 -41.04
N LEU A 120 40.64 4.31 -40.49
CA LEU A 120 39.50 4.97 -41.13
C LEU A 120 39.17 6.37 -40.56
N GLU A 121 39.63 6.69 -39.34
CA GLU A 121 39.44 8.01 -38.72
C GLU A 121 40.24 9.13 -39.43
N ARG A 122 41.45 8.84 -39.96
CA ARG A 122 42.24 9.84 -40.70
C ARG A 122 41.66 10.21 -42.07
N LYS A 123 40.86 9.35 -42.68
CA LYS A 123 40.24 9.62 -43.99
C LYS A 123 38.96 10.44 -43.87
N LEU A 124 38.14 10.19 -42.84
CA LEU A 124 36.87 10.92 -42.67
C LEU A 124 37.06 12.35 -42.13
N CYS A 125 38.07 12.60 -41.29
CA CYS A 125 38.39 13.96 -40.85
C CYS A 125 38.93 14.85 -42.00
N ARG A 126 39.65 14.27 -42.97
CA ARG A 126 40.07 14.98 -44.20
C ARG A 126 38.92 15.28 -45.16
N ILE A 127 37.93 14.39 -45.27
CA ILE A 127 36.74 14.59 -46.12
C ILE A 127 35.82 15.67 -45.53
N SER A 128 35.66 15.70 -44.20
CA SER A 128 34.85 16.74 -43.53
C SER A 128 35.47 18.15 -43.63
N CYS A 129 36.81 18.28 -43.60
CA CYS A 129 37.48 19.57 -43.84
C CYS A 129 37.58 19.98 -45.33
N ALA A 130 37.59 19.02 -46.26
CA ALA A 130 37.61 19.32 -47.70
C ALA A 130 36.23 19.78 -48.22
N LEU A 131 35.13 19.28 -47.65
CA LEU A 131 33.78 19.72 -47.98
C LEU A 131 33.42 21.10 -47.40
N ALA A 132 34.12 21.57 -46.38
CA ALA A 132 33.92 22.91 -45.80
C ALA A 132 34.69 24.02 -46.53
N ARG A 133 35.56 23.68 -47.49
CA ARG A 133 36.45 24.63 -48.21
C ARG A 133 36.16 24.76 -49.71
N SER A 134 35.14 24.06 -50.22
CA SER A 134 34.59 24.28 -51.55
C SER A 134 33.36 25.17 -51.42
N SER A 135 33.60 26.48 -51.49
CA SER A 135 32.88 27.36 -52.40
C SER A 135 31.36 27.17 -52.42
N ASP A 136 30.66 27.96 -51.62
CA ASP A 136 30.06 29.21 -52.12
C ASP A 136 29.08 28.97 -53.25
N SER A 137 27.82 28.71 -52.89
CA SER A 137 26.65 29.29 -53.56
C SER A 137 25.33 28.81 -52.96
N TYR A 138 24.68 29.75 -52.26
CA TYR A 138 23.25 29.87 -51.96
C TYR A 138 22.67 29.15 -50.72
N HIS A 139 22.62 29.91 -49.61
CA HIS A 139 21.43 30.25 -48.79
C HIS A 139 20.44 29.10 -48.46
N LEU A 140 20.26 28.62 -47.21
CA LEU A 140 19.78 29.33 -46.01
C LEU A 140 19.97 28.51 -44.70
N ARG A 141 20.74 29.10 -43.76
CA ARG A 141 20.65 29.27 -42.27
C ARG A 141 19.84 28.31 -41.32
N PRO A 142 20.19 28.25 -40.01
CA PRO A 142 20.81 27.08 -39.39
C PRO A 142 20.21 26.66 -38.02
N VAL A 143 20.80 25.62 -37.44
CA VAL A 143 20.64 25.14 -36.05
C VAL A 143 21.45 26.01 -35.08
N GLU A 144 20.87 26.38 -33.93
CA GLU A 144 21.64 26.79 -32.75
C GLU A 144 21.47 25.76 -31.62
N ARG A 145 22.58 25.14 -31.18
CA ARG A 145 22.80 24.97 -29.74
C ARG A 145 24.30 24.95 -29.44
N LYS A 146 24.69 25.97 -28.67
CA LYS A 146 26.04 26.37 -28.27
C LYS A 146 26.74 25.27 -27.46
N THR A 147 27.98 24.96 -27.82
CA THR A 147 28.99 24.43 -26.91
C THR A 147 30.10 25.48 -26.76
N HIS A 148 30.30 25.92 -25.52
CA HIS A 148 31.25 26.94 -25.13
C HIS A 148 32.61 26.25 -24.92
N CYS A 149 33.54 26.41 -25.87
CA CYS A 149 34.97 26.21 -25.63
C CYS A 149 35.62 27.58 -25.48
N GLY A 150 36.20 27.86 -24.31
CA GLY A 150 36.98 29.07 -24.07
C GLY A 150 38.43 28.87 -24.50
N PHE A 151 38.89 29.70 -25.44
CA PHE A 151 40.31 30.02 -25.63
C PHE A 151 40.41 31.54 -25.77
N GLY A 152 41.26 32.16 -24.95
CA GLY A 152 41.43 33.60 -24.84
C GLY A 152 41.88 34.25 -26.15
N GLN A 153 41.33 35.44 -26.41
CA GLN A 153 41.70 36.32 -27.52
C GLN A 153 43.05 37.00 -27.25
N GLU A 154 43.92 37.02 -28.27
CA GLU A 154 44.91 38.08 -28.48
C GLU A 154 44.19 39.43 -28.68
N GLN A 155 44.63 40.48 -27.99
CA GLN A 155 44.44 41.86 -28.43
C GLN A 155 45.76 42.40 -28.98
N GLY A 156 45.73 42.84 -30.24
CA GLY A 156 46.06 44.22 -30.60
C GLY A 156 47.54 44.64 -30.52
N ASN A 157 48.17 44.65 -31.69
CA ASN A 157 49.39 45.36 -32.02
C ASN A 157 49.14 46.89 -32.11
N GLN A 158 49.98 47.74 -31.51
CA GLN A 158 50.36 49.06 -32.06
C GLN A 158 51.54 49.71 -31.29
N ALA A 159 52.44 50.27 -32.11
CA ALA A 159 53.63 51.09 -31.87
C ALA A 159 53.77 51.86 -30.55
#